data_AF-A0AAE3XMC9-F1
#
_entry.id   AF-A0AAE3XMC9-F1
#
_cell.length_a   1.000
_cell.length_b   1.000
_cell.length_c   1.000
_cell.angle_alpha   90.00
_cell.angle_beta   90.00
_cell.angle_gamma   90.00
#
_symmetry.space_group_name_H-M   'P 1'
#
loop_
_entity.id
_entity.type
_entity.pdbx_description
1 polymer ?
#
loop_
_entity_poly.entity_id
_entity_poly.type
_entity_poly.pdbx_seq_one_letter_code
_entity_poly.pdbx_strand_id
1 'polypeptide(L)'
;MKLFFLLALILTVSFEALSQQLNFNESQIDSVIIHSCLGSGFYNKKGKSIFKKNKICIGYDSLNNTYKYDYYKDIKTIHYKGQKASEDIVKKNRKYSNKKVDTGNLNSLFYSFSKEKPANQFFADLKKDFETNVSKTKILDVAKNYRKDWKFNLNYTTKSEKKSFFNNCASLDTFQLYLNTRFLNKGEIYVIDYTNMFGVTIYTKDSTHNFEGLYPYPFKQPWFKEENIIIPTDTLANGEIIGLLGRKSVLNLNINKYLTLLLPKDFLLRKSISSDELFYDYIEWYLKRRKIIY
;
A
#
# COMPACT_ATOMS: atom_id res chain seq x y z
N MET A 1 -35.70 -37.75 26.81
CA MET A 1 -34.33 -38.14 26.37
C MET A 1 -34.09 -37.98 24.86
N LYS A 2 -35.02 -38.33 23.96
CA LYS A 2 -34.81 -38.19 22.49
C LYS A 2 -34.63 -36.73 21.99
N LEU A 3 -35.25 -35.76 22.65
CA LEU A 3 -35.15 -34.34 22.27
C LEU A 3 -33.78 -33.71 22.58
N PHE A 4 -33.13 -34.12 23.67
CA PHE A 4 -31.79 -33.65 24.05
C PHE A 4 -30.69 -34.20 23.13
N PHE A 5 -30.86 -35.42 22.61
CA PHE A 5 -29.94 -35.99 21.63
C PHE A 5 -30.00 -35.26 20.29
N LEU A 6 -31.18 -34.78 19.87
CA LEU A 6 -31.32 -34.00 18.64
C LEU A 6 -30.67 -32.62 18.76
N LEU A 7 -30.83 -31.95 19.91
CA LEU A 7 -30.16 -30.67 20.21
C LEU A 7 -28.64 -30.81 20.32
N ALA A 8 -28.15 -31.91 20.91
CA ALA A 8 -26.72 -32.21 20.94
C ALA A 8 -26.17 -32.51 19.53
N LEU A 9 -26.92 -33.20 18.66
CA LEU A 9 -26.49 -33.48 17.28
C LEU A 9 -26.41 -32.20 16.44
N ILE A 10 -27.36 -31.27 16.62
CA ILE A 10 -27.37 -29.95 15.96
C ILE A 10 -26.22 -29.06 16.45
N LEU A 11 -25.79 -29.21 17.71
CA LEU A 11 -24.63 -28.49 18.28
C LEU A 11 -23.28 -29.14 17.93
N THR A 12 -23.25 -30.42 17.55
CA THR A 12 -22.03 -31.12 17.06
C THR A 12 -21.85 -31.06 15.55
N VAL A 13 -22.83 -30.56 14.79
CA VAL A 13 -22.52 -29.92 13.51
C VAL A 13 -21.90 -28.57 13.86
N SER A 14 -20.71 -28.63 14.44
CA SER A 14 -19.77 -27.54 14.43
C SER A 14 -19.80 -26.99 13.02
N PHE A 15 -20.22 -25.73 12.91
CA PHE A 15 -19.99 -24.89 11.75
C PHE A 15 -18.47 -24.92 11.50
N GLU A 16 -17.97 -25.95 10.82
CA GLU A 16 -17.06 -25.71 9.73
C GLU A 16 -17.85 -24.77 8.83
N ALA A 17 -17.75 -23.47 9.11
CA ALA A 17 -18.07 -22.44 8.15
C ALA A 17 -17.20 -22.81 6.96
N LEU A 18 -17.76 -23.59 6.03
CA LEU A 18 -17.19 -23.94 4.76
C LEU A 18 -16.66 -22.63 4.23
N SER A 19 -15.33 -22.51 4.17
CA SER A 19 -14.66 -21.27 3.80
C SER A 19 -15.12 -20.93 2.39
N GLN A 20 -16.15 -20.08 2.33
CA GLN A 20 -16.81 -19.72 1.09
C GLN A 20 -15.84 -18.88 0.27
N GLN A 21 -15.83 -19.10 -1.04
CA GLN A 21 -15.11 -18.23 -1.95
C GLN A 21 -15.54 -16.78 -1.70
N LEU A 22 -14.55 -15.93 -1.45
CA LEU A 22 -14.77 -14.51 -1.18
C LEU A 22 -15.38 -13.82 -2.41
N ASN A 23 -16.15 -12.75 -2.15
CA ASN A 23 -16.78 -11.94 -3.18
C ASN A 23 -16.17 -10.53 -3.21
N PHE A 24 -16.12 -9.93 -4.40
CA PHE A 24 -15.83 -8.52 -4.60
C PHE A 24 -16.88 -7.93 -5.53
N ASN A 25 -17.63 -6.92 -5.05
CA ASN A 25 -18.80 -6.37 -5.76
C ASN A 25 -19.77 -7.46 -6.25
N GLU A 26 -20.14 -8.37 -5.34
CA GLU A 26 -21.09 -9.48 -5.57
C GLU A 26 -20.60 -10.64 -6.45
N SER A 27 -19.48 -10.49 -7.18
CA SER A 27 -18.86 -11.58 -7.94
C SER A 27 -17.82 -12.36 -7.14
N GLN A 28 -17.76 -13.67 -7.33
CA GLN A 28 -16.77 -14.56 -6.72
C GLN A 28 -15.36 -14.28 -7.24
N ILE A 29 -14.40 -14.25 -6.33
CA ILE A 29 -13.00 -13.94 -6.62
C ILE A 29 -12.24 -15.22 -6.95
N ASP A 30 -11.66 -15.31 -8.14
CA ASP A 30 -10.85 -16.45 -8.55
C ASP A 30 -9.40 -16.29 -8.10
N SER A 31 -8.85 -15.09 -8.28
CA SER A 31 -7.49 -14.79 -7.85
C SER A 31 -7.26 -13.31 -7.62
N VAL A 32 -6.22 -13.03 -6.84
CA VAL A 32 -5.66 -11.69 -6.69
C VAL A 32 -4.19 -11.71 -7.10
N ILE A 33 -3.79 -10.69 -7.85
CA ILE A 33 -2.39 -10.44 -8.18
C ILE A 33 -1.96 -9.16 -7.49
N ILE A 34 -0.98 -9.27 -6.60
CA ILE A 34 -0.32 -8.11 -5.99
C ILE A 34 1.06 -7.97 -6.61
N HIS A 35 1.40 -6.76 -7.03
CA HIS A 35 2.70 -6.47 -7.59
C HIS A 35 3.24 -5.14 -7.10
N SER A 36 4.55 -4.99 -7.18
CA SER A 36 5.24 -3.72 -6.94
C SER A 36 6.32 -3.54 -7.98
N CYS A 37 6.61 -2.30 -8.35
CA CYS A 37 7.62 -1.97 -9.34
C CYS A 37 8.45 -0.77 -8.87
N LEU A 38 9.77 -0.86 -9.04
CA LEU A 38 10.74 0.18 -8.72
C LEU A 38 11.78 0.27 -9.83
N GLY A 39 11.97 1.45 -10.40
CA GLY A 39 13.01 1.69 -11.39
C GLY A 39 13.02 3.12 -11.90
N SER A 40 13.97 3.42 -12.79
CA SER A 40 14.07 4.72 -13.43
C SER A 40 14.38 4.55 -14.90
N GLY A 41 13.82 5.43 -15.73
CA GLY A 41 14.12 5.49 -17.17
C GLY A 41 15.55 5.95 -17.46
N PHE A 42 16.26 6.53 -16.49
CA PHE A 42 17.63 7.01 -16.69
C PHE A 42 18.66 5.87 -16.76
N TYR A 43 19.56 5.96 -17.73
CA TYR A 43 20.71 5.06 -17.86
C TYR A 43 21.83 5.45 -16.89
N ASN A 44 22.38 4.46 -16.20
CA ASN A 44 23.57 4.66 -15.37
C ASN A 44 24.85 4.83 -16.23
N LYS A 45 26.00 5.03 -15.57
CA LYS A 45 27.33 5.16 -16.22
C LYS A 45 27.72 3.98 -17.12
N LYS A 46 27.07 2.81 -16.95
CA LYS A 46 27.27 1.60 -17.77
C LYS A 46 26.22 1.46 -18.88
N GLY A 47 25.43 2.51 -19.14
CA GLY A 47 24.38 2.50 -20.16
C GLY A 47 23.19 1.60 -19.83
N LYS A 48 22.94 1.30 -18.55
CA LYS A 48 21.82 0.43 -18.12
C LYS A 48 20.76 1.19 -17.34
N SER A 49 19.49 1.01 -17.69
CA SER A 49 18.32 1.31 -16.86
C SER A 49 17.80 -0.01 -16.28
N ILE A 50 17.42 -0.02 -15.00
CA ILE A 50 17.03 -1.24 -14.29
C ILE A 50 15.69 -1.03 -13.60
N PHE A 51 14.75 -1.93 -13.87
CA PHE A 51 13.48 -2.04 -13.17
C PHE A 51 13.45 -3.33 -12.38
N LYS A 52 12.96 -3.26 -11.15
CA LYS A 52 12.70 -4.40 -10.28
C LYS A 52 11.21 -4.51 -10.08
N LYS A 53 10.69 -5.73 -10.16
CA LYS A 53 9.28 -6.03 -9.93
C LYS A 53 9.13 -7.26 -9.06
N ASN A 54 8.18 -7.22 -8.14
CA ASN A 54 7.68 -8.41 -7.48
C ASN A 54 6.25 -8.66 -7.92
N LYS A 55 5.88 -9.93 -8.08
CA LYS A 55 4.52 -10.34 -8.43
C LYS A 55 4.15 -11.57 -7.62
N ILE A 56 3.12 -11.47 -6.81
CA ILE A 56 2.54 -12.59 -6.06
C ILE A 56 1.10 -12.80 -6.51
N CYS A 57 0.70 -14.07 -6.65
CA CYS A 57 -0.65 -14.48 -6.98
C CYS A 57 -1.22 -15.28 -5.82
N ILE A 58 -2.44 -14.93 -5.43
CA ILE A 58 -3.24 -15.65 -4.45
C ILE A 58 -4.46 -16.18 -5.21
N GLY A 59 -4.58 -17.49 -5.33
CA GLY A 59 -5.68 -18.14 -6.04
C GLY A 59 -6.60 -18.89 -5.08
N TYR A 60 -7.87 -19.00 -5.46
CA TYR A 60 -8.82 -19.88 -4.79
C TYR A 60 -8.56 -21.34 -5.18
N ASP A 61 -8.31 -22.18 -4.18
CA ASP A 61 -8.18 -23.62 -4.32
C ASP A 61 -9.54 -24.28 -4.06
N SER A 62 -10.25 -24.62 -5.13
CA SER A 62 -11.58 -25.23 -5.06
C SER A 62 -11.58 -26.62 -4.42
N LEU A 63 -10.46 -27.35 -4.44
CA LEU A 63 -10.36 -28.68 -3.83
C LEU A 63 -10.32 -28.56 -2.30
N ASN A 64 -9.64 -27.53 -1.80
CA ASN A 64 -9.43 -27.29 -0.37
C ASN A 64 -10.32 -26.17 0.20
N ASN A 65 -11.21 -25.61 -0.62
CA ASN A 65 -12.07 -24.46 -0.32
C ASN A 65 -11.34 -23.31 0.41
N THR A 66 -10.15 -22.94 -0.07
CA THR A 66 -9.31 -21.93 0.60
C THR A 66 -8.46 -21.16 -0.39
N TYR A 67 -7.99 -19.98 0.00
CA TYR A 67 -6.99 -19.25 -0.77
C TYR A 67 -5.57 -19.72 -0.44
N LYS A 68 -4.71 -19.78 -1.45
CA LYS A 68 -3.29 -20.08 -1.33
C LYS A 68 -2.44 -19.18 -2.22
N TYR A 69 -1.17 -19.03 -1.87
CA TYR A 69 -0.20 -18.37 -2.76
C TYR A 69 0.14 -19.31 -3.93
N ASP A 70 -0.28 -19.01 -5.14
CA ASP A 70 0.04 -19.84 -6.31
C ASP A 70 1.51 -19.67 -6.71
N TYR A 71 1.93 -18.42 -6.86
CA TYR A 71 3.30 -18.08 -7.23
C TYR A 71 3.77 -16.77 -6.63
N TYR A 72 5.08 -16.67 -6.45
CA TYR A 72 5.79 -15.43 -6.23
C TYR A 72 6.99 -15.36 -7.19
N LYS A 73 7.09 -14.25 -7.93
CA LYS A 73 8.17 -13.98 -8.89
C LYS A 73 8.89 -12.68 -8.53
N ASP A 74 10.22 -12.76 -8.52
CA ASP A 74 11.11 -11.61 -8.58
C ASP A 74 11.52 -11.42 -10.04
N ILE A 75 11.28 -10.23 -10.59
CA ILE A 75 11.55 -9.91 -11.98
C ILE A 75 12.49 -8.71 -11.99
N LYS A 76 13.58 -8.83 -12.75
CA LYS A 76 14.50 -7.72 -13.01
C LYS A 76 14.56 -7.50 -14.51
N THR A 77 14.12 -6.33 -14.94
CA THR A 77 14.16 -5.89 -16.33
C THR A 77 15.33 -4.93 -16.50
N ILE A 78 16.17 -5.15 -17.51
CA ILE A 78 17.34 -4.33 -17.81
C ILE A 78 17.19 -3.79 -19.24
N HIS A 79 17.20 -2.47 -19.36
CA HIS A 79 17.28 -1.80 -20.66
C HIS A 79 18.70 -1.31 -20.88
N TYR A 80 19.26 -1.62 -22.05
CA TYR A 80 20.57 -1.14 -22.47
C TYR A 80 20.40 -0.01 -23.47
N LYS A 81 21.22 1.05 -23.32
CA LYS A 81 21.23 2.18 -24.25
C LYS A 81 21.53 1.67 -25.67
N GLY A 82 20.68 2.02 -26.63
CA GLY A 82 20.82 1.62 -28.04
C GLY A 82 20.26 0.22 -28.37
N GLN A 83 19.73 -0.53 -27.40
CA GLN A 83 19.02 -1.78 -27.68
C GLN A 83 17.50 -1.55 -27.72
N LYS A 84 16.82 -2.19 -28.68
CA LYS A 84 15.37 -2.13 -28.82
C LYS A 84 14.63 -2.96 -27.77
N ALA A 85 15.18 -4.11 -27.40
CA ALA A 85 14.57 -5.04 -26.45
C ALA A 85 15.24 -4.94 -25.07
N SER A 86 14.44 -5.20 -24.03
CA SER A 86 14.94 -5.37 -22.66
C SER A 86 15.28 -6.82 -22.36
N GLU A 87 16.16 -7.01 -21.38
CA GLU A 87 16.49 -8.31 -20.82
C GLU A 87 15.70 -8.52 -19.52
N ASP A 88 14.87 -9.57 -19.48
CA ASP A 88 14.09 -9.95 -18.30
C ASP A 88 14.71 -11.16 -17.59
N ILE A 89 15.08 -10.97 -16.32
CA ILE A 89 15.57 -12.03 -15.44
C ILE A 89 14.45 -12.35 -14.44
N VAL A 90 13.86 -13.54 -14.55
CA VAL A 90 12.74 -13.98 -13.70
C VAL A 90 13.18 -15.08 -12.75
N LYS A 91 13.08 -14.82 -11.44
CA LYS A 91 13.30 -15.81 -10.39
C LYS A 91 11.98 -16.19 -9.73
N LYS A 92 11.64 -17.47 -9.75
CA LYS A 92 10.47 -18.01 -9.03
C LYS A 92 10.83 -18.31 -7.58
N ASN A 93 10.11 -17.71 -6.63
CA ASN A 93 10.32 -17.93 -5.21
C ASN A 93 9.36 -18.99 -4.67
N ARG A 94 9.78 -20.27 -4.76
CA ARG A 94 8.96 -21.43 -4.36
C ARG A 94 8.68 -21.51 -2.86
N LYS A 95 9.40 -20.76 -2.02
CA LYS A 95 9.23 -20.76 -0.55
C LYS A 95 7.81 -20.40 -0.11
N TYR A 96 7.10 -19.63 -0.93
CA TYR A 96 5.77 -19.12 -0.61
C TYR A 96 4.65 -19.87 -1.33
N SER A 97 4.97 -20.63 -2.39
CA SER A 97 3.98 -21.36 -3.18
C SER A 97 3.22 -22.41 -2.37
N ASN A 98 1.95 -22.58 -2.70
CA ASN A 98 0.97 -23.49 -2.08
C ASN A 98 0.74 -23.30 -0.58
N LYS A 99 1.22 -22.21 0.01
CA LYS A 99 0.90 -21.89 1.41
C LYS A 99 -0.49 -21.29 1.49
N LYS A 100 -1.27 -21.75 2.46
CA LYS A 100 -2.58 -21.21 2.80
C LYS A 100 -2.45 -19.72 3.16
N VAL A 101 -3.38 -18.94 2.65
CA VAL A 101 -3.53 -17.50 2.97
C VAL A 101 -4.53 -17.35 4.10
N ASP A 102 -4.32 -16.35 4.94
CA ASP A 102 -5.34 -15.94 5.92
C ASP A 102 -6.52 -15.28 5.17
N THR A 103 -7.60 -16.05 5.03
CA THR A 103 -8.83 -15.62 4.34
C THR A 103 -9.47 -14.40 5.02
N GLY A 104 -9.33 -14.24 6.35
CA GLY A 104 -9.86 -13.09 7.07
C GLY A 104 -9.14 -11.79 6.72
N ASN A 105 -7.81 -11.83 6.64
CA ASN A 105 -7.01 -10.70 6.16
C ASN A 105 -7.30 -10.39 4.69
N LEU A 106 -7.48 -11.41 3.86
CA LEU A 106 -7.80 -11.25 2.45
C LEU A 106 -9.21 -10.63 2.24
N ASN A 107 -10.22 -11.11 2.97
CA ASN A 107 -11.55 -10.53 2.95
C ASN A 107 -11.54 -9.07 3.41
N SER A 108 -10.79 -8.77 4.46
CA SER A 108 -10.67 -7.40 4.98
C SER A 108 -9.94 -6.47 3.99
N LEU A 109 -8.99 -6.98 3.21
CA LEU A 109 -8.37 -6.24 2.11
C LEU A 109 -9.41 -5.87 1.05
N PHE A 110 -10.21 -6.84 0.60
CA PHE A 110 -11.27 -6.63 -0.40
C PHE A 110 -12.34 -5.65 0.07
N TYR A 111 -12.79 -5.80 1.31
CA TYR A 111 -13.70 -4.85 1.94
C TYR A 111 -13.11 -3.43 2.00
N SER A 112 -11.80 -3.32 2.23
CA SER A 112 -11.13 -2.01 2.27
C SER A 112 -11.07 -1.33 0.90
N PHE A 113 -10.93 -2.10 -0.19
CA PHE A 113 -10.98 -1.58 -1.56
C PHE A 113 -12.40 -1.18 -2.00
N SER A 114 -13.45 -1.81 -1.46
CA SER A 114 -14.84 -1.48 -1.81
C SER A 114 -15.42 -0.31 -1.01
N LYS A 115 -14.71 0.19 0.01
CA LYS A 115 -15.15 1.27 0.89
C LYS A 115 -14.14 2.42 0.90
N GLU A 116 -14.54 3.55 0.31
CA GLU A 116 -13.89 4.83 0.59
C GLU A 116 -14.12 5.23 2.05
N LYS A 117 -13.06 5.66 2.73
CA LYS A 117 -13.14 6.21 4.07
C LYS A 117 -12.68 7.67 4.06
N PRO A 118 -13.45 8.59 4.65
CA PRO A 118 -12.98 9.95 4.92
C PRO A 118 -11.69 9.95 5.74
N ALA A 119 -10.78 10.90 5.47
CA ALA A 119 -9.46 10.99 6.13
C ALA A 119 -9.53 11.04 7.68
N ASN A 120 -10.58 11.65 8.22
CA ASN A 120 -10.80 11.76 9.67
C ASN A 120 -11.23 10.45 10.34
N GLN A 121 -11.69 9.43 9.60
CA GLN A 121 -12.06 8.14 10.18
C GLN A 121 -10.87 7.20 10.41
N PHE A 122 -9.70 7.47 9.82
CA PHE A 122 -8.49 6.66 10.05
C PHE A 122 -7.85 6.87 11.41
N PHE A 123 -8.18 7.99 12.05
CA PHE A 123 -7.53 8.41 13.27
C PHE A 123 -7.72 7.40 14.40
N ALA A 124 -8.93 6.87 14.55
CA ALA A 124 -9.22 5.83 15.54
C ALA A 124 -8.43 4.54 15.27
N ASP A 125 -8.35 4.12 14.00
CA ASP A 125 -7.66 2.90 13.58
C ASP A 125 -6.12 3.00 13.81
N LEU A 126 -5.55 4.21 13.73
CA LEU A 126 -4.10 4.44 13.83
C LEU A 126 -3.62 4.93 15.20
N LYS A 127 -4.53 5.33 16.11
CA LYS A 127 -4.17 5.96 17.39
C LYS A 127 -3.15 5.14 18.19
N LYS A 128 -3.40 3.83 18.34
CA LYS A 128 -2.53 2.93 19.11
C LYS A 128 -1.13 2.82 18.49
N ASP A 129 -1.09 2.68 17.16
CA ASP A 129 0.18 2.57 16.44
C ASP A 129 0.94 3.91 16.46
N PHE A 130 0.23 5.03 16.41
CA PHE A 130 0.79 6.37 16.53
C PHE A 130 1.46 6.59 17.89
N GLU A 131 0.77 6.30 18.99
CA GLU A 131 1.31 6.44 20.36
C GLU A 131 2.57 5.59 20.56
N THR A 132 2.65 4.44 19.88
CA THR A 132 3.81 3.55 19.92
C THR A 132 4.98 4.06 19.06
N ASN A 133 4.68 4.59 17.86
CA ASN A 133 5.69 4.91 16.84
C ASN A 133 6.12 6.37 16.79
N VAL A 134 5.41 7.27 17.49
CA VAL A 134 5.75 8.69 17.58
C VAL A 134 6.19 9.01 19.00
N SER A 135 7.45 8.69 19.28
CA SER A 135 8.12 8.98 20.54
C SER A 135 9.28 9.95 20.35
N LYS A 136 9.74 10.57 21.44
CA LYS A 136 10.94 11.42 21.44
C LYS A 136 12.14 10.74 20.76
N THR A 137 12.36 9.45 21.06
CA THR A 137 13.45 8.66 20.47
C THR A 137 13.31 8.57 18.95
N LYS A 138 12.11 8.22 18.46
CA LYS A 138 11.85 8.14 17.01
C LYS A 138 11.99 9.49 16.32
N ILE A 139 11.54 10.57 16.95
CA ILE A 139 11.69 11.93 16.41
C ILE A 139 13.17 12.30 16.24
N LEU A 140 14.00 11.97 17.24
CA LEU A 140 15.44 12.18 17.19
C LEU A 140 16.10 11.30 16.12
N ASP A 141 15.70 10.03 16.01
CA ASP A 141 16.22 9.10 14.98
C ASP A 141 15.97 9.63 13.57
N VAL A 142 14.74 10.11 13.29
CA VAL A 142 14.42 10.73 12.01
C VAL A 142 15.32 11.94 11.77
N ALA A 143 15.43 12.88 12.71
CA ALA A 143 16.29 14.06 12.54
C ALA A 143 17.77 13.71 12.34
N LYS A 144 18.26 12.66 13.00
CA LYS A 144 19.63 12.15 12.87
C LYS A 144 19.90 11.60 11.47
N ASN A 145 18.92 10.97 10.82
CA ASN A 145 19.06 10.53 9.42
C ASN A 145 19.34 11.70 8.46
N TYR A 146 18.91 12.92 8.81
CA TYR A 146 19.21 14.15 8.07
C TYR A 146 20.44 14.89 8.62
N ARG A 147 21.13 14.35 9.63
CA ARG A 147 22.27 14.98 10.35
C ARG A 147 21.90 16.33 10.98
N LYS A 148 20.68 16.44 11.54
CA LYS A 148 20.12 17.67 12.13
C LYS A 148 19.67 17.54 13.59
N ASP A 149 20.01 16.46 14.28
CA ASP A 149 19.70 16.24 15.69
C ASP A 149 20.25 17.34 16.62
N TRP A 150 21.43 17.89 16.30
CA TRP A 150 22.03 19.02 17.03
C TRP A 150 21.15 20.28 17.07
N LYS A 151 20.28 20.50 16.07
CA LYS A 151 19.40 21.68 16.03
C LYS A 151 18.41 21.71 17.19
N PHE A 152 18.09 20.57 17.81
CA PHE A 152 17.23 20.57 19.00
C PHE A 152 17.89 21.23 20.20
N ASN A 153 19.23 21.21 20.28
CA ASN A 153 19.96 21.88 21.36
C ASN A 153 20.16 23.37 21.08
N LEU A 154 20.19 23.79 19.81
CA LEU A 154 20.33 25.20 19.43
C LEU A 154 19.01 25.96 19.43
N ASN A 155 17.95 25.36 18.89
CA ASN A 155 16.67 26.04 18.69
C ASN A 155 15.76 25.98 19.92
N TYR A 156 16.07 25.11 20.89
CA TYR A 156 15.30 24.93 22.11
C TYR A 156 16.27 24.87 23.29
N THR A 157 16.43 25.97 24.00
CA THR A 157 17.47 26.15 25.02
C THR A 157 17.08 25.48 26.34
N THR A 158 15.79 25.50 26.68
CA THR A 158 15.28 24.98 27.95
C THR A 158 14.74 23.55 27.84
N LYS A 159 14.74 22.82 28.97
CA LYS A 159 14.09 21.51 29.08
C LYS A 159 12.58 21.58 28.76
N SER A 160 11.93 22.69 29.13
CA SER A 160 10.50 22.91 28.90
C SER A 160 10.17 23.08 27.42
N GLU A 161 10.94 23.89 26.69
CA GLU A 161 10.77 24.09 25.25
C GLU A 161 10.99 22.79 24.48
N LYS A 162 12.05 22.03 24.82
CA LYS A 162 12.29 20.71 24.23
C LYS A 162 11.12 19.78 24.47
N LYS A 163 10.61 19.70 25.71
CA LYS A 163 9.46 18.86 26.06
C LYS A 163 8.21 19.26 25.26
N SER A 164 7.93 20.56 25.18
CA SER A 164 6.81 21.10 24.38
C SER A 164 6.92 20.72 22.91
N PHE A 165 8.11 20.85 22.31
CA PHE A 165 8.32 20.45 20.91
C PHE A 165 7.98 18.98 20.66
N PHE A 166 8.52 18.08 21.48
CA PHE A 166 8.28 16.64 21.32
C PHE A 166 6.83 16.28 21.58
N ASN A 167 6.19 16.88 22.59
CA ASN A 167 4.77 16.66 22.88
C ASN A 167 3.87 17.15 21.75
N ASN A 168 4.19 18.30 21.13
CA ASN A 168 3.44 18.80 19.98
C ASN A 168 3.58 17.89 18.75
N CYS A 169 4.77 17.31 18.54
CA CYS A 169 4.98 16.29 17.49
C CYS A 169 4.22 15.00 17.81
N ALA A 170 4.21 14.56 19.07
CA ALA A 170 3.46 13.40 19.53
C ALA A 170 1.98 13.71 19.83
N SER A 171 1.47 14.88 19.40
CA SER A 171 0.07 15.24 19.56
C SER A 171 -0.76 14.64 18.44
N LEU A 172 -1.87 14.04 18.86
CA LEU A 172 -2.89 13.52 17.97
C LEU A 172 -3.52 14.61 17.07
N ASP A 173 -3.68 15.83 17.57
CA ASP A 173 -4.22 16.94 16.77
C ASP A 173 -3.27 17.30 15.62
N THR A 174 -1.96 17.29 15.90
CA THR A 174 -0.92 17.52 14.88
C THR A 174 -0.93 16.41 13.83
N PHE A 175 -1.16 15.16 14.25
CA PHE A 175 -1.28 14.04 13.34
C PHE A 175 -2.54 14.14 12.46
N GLN A 176 -3.67 14.54 13.03
CA GLN A 176 -4.89 14.79 12.26
C GLN A 176 -4.68 15.89 11.21
N LEU A 177 -3.97 16.96 11.57
CA LEU A 177 -3.59 18.02 10.62
C LEU A 177 -2.73 17.47 9.47
N TYR A 178 -1.77 16.59 9.76
CA TYR A 178 -0.97 15.93 8.74
C TYR A 178 -1.82 15.10 7.78
N LEU A 179 -2.71 14.25 8.30
CA LEU A 179 -3.58 13.41 7.48
C LEU A 179 -4.44 14.26 6.54
N ASN A 180 -5.04 15.33 7.07
CA ASN A 180 -5.83 16.26 6.28
C ASN A 180 -4.98 16.93 5.19
N THR A 181 -3.76 17.39 5.51
CA THR A 181 -2.90 18.10 4.55
C THR A 181 -2.32 17.19 3.47
N ARG A 182 -2.03 15.92 3.80
CA ARG A 182 -1.38 14.99 2.87
C ARG A 182 -2.36 14.29 1.94
N PHE A 183 -3.55 13.95 2.43
CA PHE A 183 -4.52 13.10 1.73
C PHE A 183 -5.79 13.83 1.26
N LEU A 184 -6.09 15.03 1.76
CA LEU A 184 -7.18 15.84 1.20
C LEU A 184 -6.62 16.84 0.18
N ASN A 185 -7.23 16.89 -1.01
CA ASN A 185 -6.95 17.81 -2.11
C ASN A 185 -5.52 17.81 -2.65
N LYS A 186 -5.20 16.80 -3.46
CA LYS A 186 -4.10 16.88 -4.42
C LYS A 186 -4.60 16.35 -5.76
N GLY A 187 -4.43 17.19 -6.80
CA GLY A 187 -4.61 16.73 -8.18
C GLY A 187 -3.63 15.60 -8.50
N GLU A 188 -3.89 14.89 -9.57
CA GLU A 188 -3.07 13.75 -9.95
C GLU A 188 -1.65 14.19 -10.32
N ILE A 189 -0.64 13.68 -9.60
CA ILE A 189 0.77 13.91 -9.93
C ILE A 189 1.31 12.69 -10.68
N TYR A 190 1.75 12.92 -11.92
CA TYR A 190 2.40 11.93 -12.76
C TYR A 190 3.91 12.14 -12.78
N VAL A 191 4.68 11.07 -12.59
CA VAL A 191 6.14 11.07 -12.68
C VAL A 191 6.56 10.17 -13.82
N ILE A 192 7.15 10.74 -14.87
CA ILE A 192 7.38 10.07 -16.15
C ILE A 192 8.69 9.24 -16.21
N ASP A 193 9.74 9.66 -15.51
CA ASP A 193 11.08 9.04 -15.62
C ASP A 193 11.45 8.12 -14.44
N TYR A 194 10.48 7.88 -13.55
CA TYR A 194 10.66 7.09 -12.35
C TYR A 194 9.40 6.31 -12.02
N THR A 195 9.56 5.02 -11.75
CA THR A 195 8.48 4.15 -11.33
C THR A 195 8.72 3.71 -9.89
N ASN A 196 7.72 3.91 -9.06
CA ASN A 196 7.65 3.41 -7.70
C ASN A 196 6.17 3.22 -7.35
N MET A 197 5.68 2.03 -7.66
CA MET A 197 4.26 1.71 -7.62
C MET A 197 3.99 0.40 -6.89
N PHE A 198 2.78 0.30 -6.37
CA PHE A 198 2.10 -0.95 -6.06
C PHE A 198 0.88 -1.09 -6.95
N GLY A 199 0.54 -2.33 -7.30
CA GLY A 199 -0.70 -2.64 -7.98
C GLY A 199 -1.36 -3.88 -7.41
N VAL A 200 -2.69 -3.85 -7.33
CA VAL A 200 -3.53 -4.99 -6.96
C VAL A 200 -4.54 -5.20 -8.06
N THR A 201 -4.55 -6.38 -8.65
CA THR A 201 -5.55 -6.80 -9.63
C THR A 201 -6.38 -7.91 -9.04
N ILE A 202 -7.69 -7.66 -8.90
CA ILE A 202 -8.67 -8.65 -8.44
C ILE A 202 -9.34 -9.23 -9.68
N TYR A 203 -9.22 -10.54 -9.87
CA TYR A 203 -9.92 -11.29 -10.90
C TYR A 203 -11.14 -11.94 -10.29
N THR A 204 -12.31 -11.59 -10.83
CA THR A 204 -13.56 -12.30 -10.56
C THR A 204 -13.95 -13.07 -11.80
N LYS A 205 -14.99 -13.90 -11.68
CA LYS A 205 -15.57 -14.63 -12.80
C LYS A 205 -15.97 -13.73 -13.96
N ASP A 206 -16.43 -12.51 -13.67
CA ASP A 206 -17.10 -11.62 -14.63
C ASP A 206 -16.31 -10.35 -14.94
N SER A 207 -15.26 -10.04 -14.16
CA SER A 207 -14.58 -8.75 -14.25
C SER A 207 -13.12 -8.79 -13.77
N THR A 208 -12.38 -7.75 -14.15
CA THR A 208 -11.06 -7.44 -13.61
C THR A 208 -11.09 -6.06 -12.97
N HIS A 209 -10.58 -5.95 -11.75
CA HIS A 209 -10.48 -4.68 -11.03
C HIS A 209 -9.02 -4.36 -10.71
N ASN A 210 -8.49 -3.28 -11.28
CA ASN A 210 -7.13 -2.83 -11.06
C ASN A 210 -7.08 -1.63 -10.11
N PHE A 211 -6.20 -1.70 -9.14
CA PHE A 211 -5.91 -0.64 -8.19
C PHE A 211 -4.42 -0.35 -8.17
N GLU A 212 -4.05 0.94 -8.23
CA GLU A 212 -2.65 1.36 -8.21
C GLU A 212 -2.37 2.35 -7.07
N GLY A 213 -1.32 2.09 -6.31
CA GLY A 213 -0.77 3.01 -5.33
C GLY A 213 0.55 3.56 -5.85
N LEU A 214 0.64 4.88 -6.06
CA LEU A 214 1.71 5.50 -6.84
C LEU A 214 2.60 6.43 -6.00
N TYR A 215 3.86 6.62 -6.40
CA TYR A 215 4.65 7.78 -6.01
C TYR A 215 4.15 9.02 -6.80
N PRO A 216 4.14 10.25 -6.22
CA PRO A 216 4.70 10.66 -4.93
C PRO A 216 3.76 10.58 -3.74
N TYR A 217 2.63 9.86 -3.86
CA TYR A 217 1.68 9.80 -2.77
C TYR A 217 2.27 9.09 -1.54
N PRO A 218 2.22 9.74 -0.36
CA PRO A 218 2.73 9.15 0.85
C PRO A 218 1.96 7.86 1.12
N PHE A 219 2.68 6.83 1.54
CA PHE A 219 2.05 5.55 1.85
C PHE A 219 1.27 4.95 0.67
N LYS A 220 1.52 5.38 -0.57
CA LYS A 220 0.79 4.93 -1.77
C LYS A 220 -0.72 5.17 -1.72
N GLN A 221 -1.15 6.25 -1.06
CA GLN A 221 -2.56 6.56 -0.83
C GLN A 221 -2.92 7.95 -1.35
N PRO A 222 -4.08 8.12 -2.03
CA PRO A 222 -5.11 7.10 -2.27
C PRO A 222 -4.67 6.04 -3.28
N TRP A 223 -5.38 4.91 -3.29
CA TRP A 223 -5.27 3.94 -4.38
C TRP A 223 -6.15 4.37 -5.54
N PHE A 224 -5.63 4.37 -6.76
CA PHE A 224 -6.41 4.71 -7.94
C PHE A 224 -6.98 3.44 -8.55
N LYS A 225 -8.31 3.34 -8.55
CA LYS A 225 -9.03 2.32 -9.31
C LYS A 225 -9.06 2.75 -10.77
N GLU A 226 -8.59 1.90 -11.66
CA GLU A 226 -8.73 2.14 -13.10
C GLU A 226 -10.22 2.09 -13.49
N GLU A 227 -10.68 3.13 -14.16
CA GLU A 227 -11.98 3.21 -14.81
C GLU A 227 -11.79 3.38 -16.32
N ASN A 228 -12.89 3.58 -17.04
CA ASN A 228 -12.88 3.72 -18.50
C ASN A 228 -11.92 4.81 -18.98
N ILE A 229 -11.39 4.64 -20.19
CA ILE A 229 -10.62 5.68 -20.89
C ILE A 229 -11.54 6.89 -21.10
N ILE A 230 -11.21 8.01 -20.46
CA ILE A 230 -11.83 9.29 -20.73
C ILE A 230 -11.09 9.87 -21.93
N ILE A 231 -11.78 9.95 -23.06
CA ILE A 231 -11.31 10.73 -24.21
C ILE A 231 -11.72 12.18 -23.93
N PRO A 232 -10.78 13.12 -23.72
CA PRO A 232 -11.14 14.53 -23.64
C PRO A 232 -11.82 14.92 -24.95
N THR A 233 -13.03 15.48 -24.86
CA THR A 233 -13.78 15.98 -26.01
C THR A 233 -13.14 17.22 -26.64
N ASP A 234 -12.17 17.84 -25.97
CA ASP A 234 -11.35 18.92 -26.54
C ASP A 234 -10.21 18.30 -27.35
N THR A 235 -10.55 18.02 -28.60
CA THR A 235 -9.65 17.52 -29.63
C THR A 235 -8.52 18.53 -29.82
N LEU A 236 -7.29 18.16 -29.45
CA LEU A 236 -6.12 18.91 -29.89
C LEU A 236 -6.06 18.85 -31.43
N ALA A 237 -5.78 20.01 -32.05
CA ALA A 237 -5.86 20.29 -33.49
C ALA A 237 -4.88 19.48 -34.39
N ASN A 238 -4.29 18.41 -33.87
CA ASN A 238 -3.22 17.62 -34.47
C ASN A 238 -3.47 16.10 -34.39
N GLY A 239 -4.69 15.65 -34.09
CA GLY A 239 -5.12 14.27 -34.34
C GLY A 239 -4.56 13.20 -33.40
N GLU A 240 -3.79 13.57 -32.37
CA GLU A 240 -3.39 12.65 -31.30
C GLU A 240 -4.44 12.64 -30.19
N ILE A 241 -5.20 11.54 -30.11
CA ILE A 241 -6.11 11.29 -29.00
C ILE A 241 -5.28 10.84 -27.79
N ILE A 242 -5.05 11.73 -26.82
CA ILE A 242 -4.55 11.34 -25.50
C ILE A 242 -5.76 11.00 -24.64
N GLY A 243 -6.17 9.73 -24.64
CA GLY A 243 -7.13 9.26 -23.64
C GLY A 243 -6.50 9.30 -22.26
N LEU A 244 -7.10 10.04 -21.32
CA LEU A 244 -6.73 9.95 -19.91
C LEU A 244 -7.55 8.81 -19.31
N LEU A 245 -6.90 7.85 -18.64
CA LEU A 245 -7.63 6.85 -17.88
C LEU A 245 -8.44 7.57 -16.80
N GLY A 246 -9.76 7.45 -16.84
CA GLY A 246 -10.58 7.84 -15.70
C GLY A 246 -10.14 7.02 -14.50
N ARG A 247 -9.86 7.68 -13.39
CA ARG A 247 -9.38 7.02 -12.18
C ARG A 247 -10.21 7.48 -11.01
N LYS A 248 -10.74 6.52 -10.26
CA LYS A 248 -11.43 6.78 -9.00
C LYS A 248 -10.50 6.53 -7.84
N SER A 249 -10.30 7.53 -6.99
CA SER A 249 -9.42 7.42 -5.84
C SER A 249 -10.12 6.71 -4.67
N VAL A 250 -9.47 5.73 -4.07
CA VAL A 250 -9.90 5.01 -2.87
C VAL A 250 -8.90 5.31 -1.76
N LEU A 251 -9.26 6.25 -0.89
CA LEU A 251 -8.51 6.51 0.33
C LEU A 251 -8.98 5.53 1.41
N ASN A 252 -8.13 4.54 1.73
CA ASN A 252 -8.38 3.64 2.85
C ASN A 252 -7.07 3.00 3.37
N LEU A 253 -6.57 3.49 4.50
CA LEU A 253 -5.28 3.07 5.05
C LEU A 253 -5.26 1.59 5.48
N ASN A 254 -6.42 0.96 5.71
CA ASN A 254 -6.51 -0.46 6.01
C ASN A 254 -6.09 -1.35 4.83
N ILE A 255 -6.16 -0.85 3.58
CA ILE A 255 -5.62 -1.55 2.41
C ILE A 255 -4.15 -1.91 2.67
N ASN A 256 -3.35 -0.93 3.07
CA ASN A 256 -1.92 -1.10 3.31
C ASN A 256 -1.62 -2.00 4.52
N LYS A 257 -2.44 -1.91 5.56
CA LYS A 257 -2.37 -2.79 6.74
C LYS A 257 -2.52 -4.25 6.32
N TYR A 258 -3.59 -4.59 5.60
CA TYR A 258 -3.85 -5.97 5.19
C TYR A 258 -2.87 -6.45 4.12
N LEU A 259 -2.42 -5.59 3.20
CA LEU A 259 -1.32 -5.92 2.30
C LEU A 259 -0.04 -6.24 3.07
N THR A 260 0.30 -5.49 4.11
CA THR A 260 1.49 -5.75 4.93
C THR A 260 1.40 -7.09 5.68
N LEU A 261 0.21 -7.50 6.08
CA LEU A 261 -0.04 -8.81 6.72
C LEU A 261 0.03 -9.98 5.73
N LEU A 262 -0.43 -9.78 4.49
CA LEU A 262 -0.41 -10.80 3.44
C LEU A 262 0.96 -10.93 2.77
N LEU A 263 1.68 -9.83 2.57
CA LEU A 263 2.90 -9.85 1.76
C LEU A 263 4.11 -10.41 2.53
N PRO A 264 4.96 -11.21 1.86
CA PRO A 264 6.25 -11.64 2.39
C PRO A 264 7.11 -10.48 2.89
N LYS A 265 7.88 -10.67 3.97
CA LYS A 265 8.75 -9.62 4.54
C LYS A 265 9.75 -9.05 3.52
N ASP A 266 10.20 -9.88 2.58
CA ASP A 266 11.14 -9.56 1.50
C ASP A 266 10.46 -9.02 0.22
N PHE A 267 9.13 -8.86 0.22
CA PHE A 267 8.41 -8.29 -0.92
C PHE A 267 8.84 -6.84 -1.18
N LEU A 268 9.19 -6.56 -2.42
CA LEU A 268 9.68 -5.28 -2.92
C LEU A 268 8.68 -4.17 -2.55
N LEU A 269 9.23 -3.07 -2.04
CA LEU A 269 8.47 -1.91 -1.58
C LEU A 269 7.50 -2.17 -0.41
N ARG A 270 7.39 -3.37 0.17
CA ARG A 270 6.48 -3.64 1.32
C ARG A 270 6.67 -2.67 2.47
N LYS A 271 7.91 -2.27 2.76
CA LYS A 271 8.21 -1.26 3.79
C LYS A 271 7.50 0.08 3.49
N SER A 272 7.41 0.50 2.23
CA SER A 272 6.79 1.77 1.84
C SER A 272 5.28 1.85 2.10
N ILE A 273 4.64 0.71 2.35
CA ILE A 273 3.22 0.60 2.74
C ILE A 273 3.05 0.11 4.19
N SER A 274 4.11 0.13 5.01
CA SER A 274 4.04 -0.22 6.44
C SER A 274 3.79 0.99 7.34
N SER A 275 3.04 0.82 8.43
CA SER A 275 2.71 1.88 9.39
C SER A 275 3.93 2.69 9.84
N ASP A 276 5.07 2.02 10.02
CA ASP A 276 6.34 2.66 10.38
C ASP A 276 6.75 3.74 9.38
N GLU A 277 6.54 3.51 8.08
CA GLU A 277 6.84 4.47 7.03
C GLU A 277 5.86 5.65 7.03
N LEU A 278 4.58 5.40 7.34
CA LEU A 278 3.59 6.48 7.51
C LEU A 278 3.99 7.43 8.63
N PHE A 279 4.43 6.89 9.77
CA PHE A 279 4.87 7.71 10.91
C PHE A 279 6.24 8.35 10.65
N TYR A 280 7.10 7.73 9.86
CA TYR A 280 8.34 8.35 9.39
C TYR A 280 8.03 9.59 8.52
N ASP A 281 7.17 9.49 7.50
CA ASP A 281 6.78 10.66 6.67
C ASP A 281 6.10 11.74 7.51
N TYR A 282 5.26 11.35 8.48
CA TYR A 282 4.65 12.29 9.42
C TYR A 282 5.69 13.08 10.23
N ILE A 283 6.64 12.40 10.86
CA ILE A 283 7.70 13.06 11.64
C ILE A 283 8.53 13.95 10.71
N GLU A 284 8.90 13.45 9.52
CA GLU A 284 9.62 14.24 8.52
C GLU A 284 8.87 15.52 8.15
N TRP A 285 7.58 15.42 7.85
CA TRP A 285 6.70 16.55 7.56
C TRP A 285 6.69 17.56 8.71
N TYR A 286 6.55 17.10 9.95
CA TYR A 286 6.55 17.97 11.12
C TYR A 286 7.90 18.68 11.29
N LEU A 287 9.01 17.96 11.17
CA LEU A 287 10.35 18.53 11.27
C LEU A 287 10.64 19.56 10.16
N LYS A 288 10.16 19.34 8.93
CA LYS A 288 10.24 20.31 7.84
C LYS A 288 9.42 21.56 8.14
N ARG A 289 8.18 21.40 8.59
CA ARG A 289 7.30 22.51 9.00
C ARG A 289 7.93 23.38 10.10
N ARG A 290 8.72 22.77 10.99
CA ARG A 290 9.44 23.45 12.07
C ARG A 290 10.88 23.86 11.70
N LYS A 291 11.27 23.76 10.41
CA LYS A 291 12.59 24.16 9.87
C LYS A 291 13.77 23.46 10.54
N ILE A 292 13.55 22.26 11.09
CA ILE A 292 14.61 21.42 11.66
C ILE A 292 15.36 20.74 10.52
N ILE A 293 14.64 20.12 9.59
CA ILE A 293 15.18 19.51 8.38
C ILE A 293 14.64 20.23 7.14
N TYR A 294 15.25 19.97 5.98
CA TYR A 294 14.86 20.52 4.67
C TYR A 294 14.60 19.37 3.71
#